data_AF-A0A521Z8R5-F1
#
_entry.id   AF-A0A521Z8R5-F1
#
_cell.length_a   1.000
_cell.length_b   1.000
_cell.length_c   1.000
_cell.angle_alpha   90.00
_cell.angle_beta   90.00
_cell.angle_gamma   90.00
#
_symmetry.space_group_name_H-M   'P 1'
#
loop_
_entity.id
_entity.type
_entity.pdbx_description
1 polymer ?
#
loop_
_entity_poly.entity_id
_entity_poly.type
_entity_poly.pdbx_seq_one_letter_code
_entity_poly.pdbx_strand_id
1 'polypeptide(L)'
;MTNLQTTPVFKSLLEWAQATSQSSDSTQPVDGQAYNQPGQNIFTQTIIKLPNGGQIDLKLTLPQASSDFEWLAEITVDDTSTGEYKHYLLRKAGDIVETYGKQVIDVSEADAQGLLDYLRAIKVVNA
;
A
#
# COMPACT_ATOMS: atom_id res chain seq x y z
N MET A 1 -16.31 -5.55 -21.84
CA MET A 1 -15.21 -5.79 -20.89
C MET A 1 -14.21 -4.67 -21.11
N THR A 2 -14.25 -3.62 -20.30
CA THR A 2 -13.32 -2.51 -20.43
C THR A 2 -11.96 -3.02 -19.93
N ASN A 3 -11.00 -3.16 -20.85
CA ASN A 3 -9.59 -3.20 -20.47
C ASN A 3 -9.30 -1.84 -19.84
N LEU A 4 -9.44 -1.73 -18.51
CA LEU A 4 -8.94 -0.58 -17.77
C LEU A 4 -7.43 -0.69 -17.85
N GLN A 5 -6.83 0.06 -18.79
CA GLN A 5 -5.39 0.16 -18.88
C GLN A 5 -4.90 0.76 -17.57
N THR A 6 -4.17 -0.03 -16.79
CA THR A 6 -3.42 0.46 -15.64
C THR A 6 -2.58 1.66 -16.09
N THR A 7 -2.76 2.79 -15.40
CA THR A 7 -2.00 4.00 -15.69
C THR A 7 -0.51 3.73 -15.46
N PRO A 8 0.40 4.45 -16.14
CA PRO A 8 1.84 4.32 -15.87
C PRO A 8 2.17 4.51 -14.39
N VAL A 9 1.50 5.45 -13.70
CA VAL A 9 1.70 5.69 -12.27
C VAL A 9 1.26 4.51 -11.39
N PHE A 10 0.13 3.85 -11.72
CA PHE A 10 -0.31 2.64 -11.01
C PHE A 10 0.77 1.55 -11.08
N LYS A 11 1.31 1.31 -12.28
CA LYS A 11 2.36 0.31 -12.48
C LYS A 11 3.61 0.65 -11.67
N SER A 12 4.04 1.91 -11.71
CA SER A 12 5.22 2.35 -10.95
C SER A 12 5.04 2.29 -9.44
N LEU A 13 3.84 2.58 -8.92
CA LEU A 13 3.53 2.40 -7.49
C LEU A 13 3.53 0.92 -7.10
N LEU A 14 2.96 0.06 -7.94
CA LEU A 14 2.97 -1.39 -7.70
C LEU A 14 4.40 -1.97 -7.75
N GLU A 15 5.21 -1.54 -8.71
CA GLU A 15 6.63 -1.91 -8.82
C GLU A 15 7.43 -1.45 -7.60
N TRP A 16 7.19 -0.20 -7.14
CA TRP A 16 7.79 0.30 -5.90
C TRP A 16 7.38 -0.55 -4.70
N ALA A 17 6.09 -0.87 -4.54
CA ALA A 17 5.59 -1.69 -3.45
C ALA A 17 6.21 -3.10 -3.46
N GLN A 18 6.33 -3.72 -4.65
CA GLN A 18 6.97 -5.02 -4.80
C GLN A 18 8.45 -4.98 -4.43
N ALA A 19 9.19 -3.98 -4.90
CA ALA A 19 10.62 -3.82 -4.58
C ALA A 19 10.85 -3.55 -3.09
N THR A 20 10.05 -2.66 -2.47
CA THR A 20 10.13 -2.35 -1.05
C THR A 20 9.79 -3.58 -0.20
N SER A 21 8.75 -4.33 -0.56
CA SER A 21 8.36 -5.52 0.19
C SER A 21 9.40 -6.63 0.15
N GLN A 22 10.18 -6.77 -0.93
CA GLN A 22 11.26 -7.76 -1.01
C GLN A 22 12.41 -7.46 -0.03
N SER A 23 12.48 -6.24 0.51
CA SER A 23 13.49 -5.84 1.49
C SER A 23 13.06 -6.09 2.96
N SER A 24 11.87 -6.65 3.21
CA SER A 24 11.34 -6.87 4.55
C SER A 24 10.95 -8.32 4.83
N ASP A 25 11.31 -8.83 6.01
CA ASP A 25 11.13 -10.24 6.41
C ASP A 25 9.80 -10.55 7.15
N SER A 26 8.88 -9.60 7.28
CA SER A 26 7.69 -9.80 8.13
C SER A 26 6.45 -10.21 7.33
N THR A 27 6.20 -11.51 7.24
CA THR A 27 4.85 -12.05 7.01
C THR A 27 4.17 -12.23 8.36
N GLN A 28 3.15 -11.44 8.66
CA GLN A 28 2.34 -11.62 9.87
C GLN A 28 1.06 -12.38 9.49
N PRO A 29 0.71 -13.47 10.20
CA PRO A 29 -0.56 -14.12 10.01
C PRO A 29 -1.67 -13.17 10.46
N VAL A 30 -2.77 -13.13 9.72
CA VAL A 30 -3.90 -12.30 10.15
C VAL A 30 -4.61 -12.93 11.36
N ASP A 31 -5.05 -12.07 12.27
CA ASP A 31 -5.73 -12.43 13.51
C ASP A 31 -7.15 -12.99 13.31
N GLY A 32 -7.69 -12.87 12.09
CA GLY A 32 -9.03 -13.34 11.72
C GLY A 32 -10.16 -12.34 11.95
N GLN A 33 -9.88 -11.14 12.48
CA GLN A 33 -10.91 -10.12 12.74
C GLN A 33 -11.17 -9.24 11.51
N ALA A 34 -10.11 -8.90 10.79
CA ALA A 34 -10.20 -8.11 9.56
C ALA A 34 -10.45 -8.97 8.30
N TYR A 35 -10.06 -10.24 8.34
CA TYR A 35 -10.11 -11.16 7.20
C TYR A 35 -10.61 -12.52 7.67
N ASN A 36 -11.56 -13.14 6.95
CA ASN A 36 -12.11 -14.48 7.26
C ASN A 36 -11.10 -15.63 6.99
N GLN A 37 -9.82 -15.42 7.29
CA GLN A 37 -8.71 -16.36 7.04
C GLN A 37 -7.72 -16.39 8.21
N PRO A 38 -8.17 -16.72 9.44
CA PRO A 38 -7.32 -16.71 10.62
C PRO A 38 -6.09 -17.62 10.44
N GLY A 39 -4.92 -17.12 10.85
CA GLY A 39 -3.68 -17.90 10.85
C GLY A 39 -2.99 -18.03 9.49
N GLN A 40 -3.50 -17.39 8.44
CA GLN A 40 -2.86 -17.37 7.12
C GLN A 40 -2.02 -16.10 6.93
N ASN A 41 -0.86 -16.26 6.30
CA ASN A 41 -0.09 -15.14 5.77
C ASN A 41 -0.70 -14.74 4.43
N ILE A 42 -1.36 -13.58 4.41
CA ILE A 42 -2.11 -13.12 3.23
C ILE A 42 -1.56 -11.83 2.63
N PHE A 43 -0.66 -11.16 3.35
CA PHE A 43 0.19 -10.09 2.84
C PHE A 43 1.58 -10.17 3.50
N THR A 44 2.58 -9.60 2.84
CA THR A 44 3.81 -9.14 3.52
C THR A 44 3.54 -7.76 4.11
N GLN A 45 4.22 -7.41 5.20
CA GLN A 45 4.15 -6.07 5.78
C GLN A 45 5.55 -5.46 5.91
N THR A 46 5.71 -4.24 5.41
CA THR A 46 6.94 -3.45 5.51
C THR A 46 6.62 -2.14 6.21
N ILE A 47 7.29 -1.87 7.34
CA ILE A 47 7.18 -0.60 8.04
C ILE A 47 8.47 0.21 7.79
N ILE A 48 8.34 1.36 7.15
CA ILE A 48 9.43 2.33 6.97
C ILE A 48 9.25 3.44 8.01
N LYS A 49 10.22 3.61 8.89
CA LYS A 49 10.21 4.72 9.87
C LYS A 49 10.67 6.01 9.21
N LEU A 50 9.90 7.07 9.40
CA LEU A 50 10.20 8.40 8.90
C LEU A 50 11.03 9.17 9.94
N PRO A 51 11.94 10.08 9.52
CA PRO A 51 12.77 10.85 10.45
C PRO A 51 11.99 11.74 11.43
N ASN A 52 10.76 12.10 11.10
CA ASN A 52 9.86 12.90 11.94
C ASN A 52 9.14 12.08 13.02
N GLY A 53 9.39 10.76 13.10
CA GLY A 53 8.70 9.85 14.01
C GLY A 53 7.42 9.24 13.44
N GLY A 54 7.01 9.65 12.24
CA GLY A 54 5.96 9.00 11.46
C GLY A 54 6.41 7.67 10.85
N GLN A 55 5.54 7.06 10.05
CA GLN A 55 5.85 5.82 9.36
C GLN A 55 5.07 5.65 8.06
N ILE A 56 5.61 4.80 7.18
CA ILE A 56 4.85 4.18 6.11
C ILE A 56 4.63 2.72 6.48
N ASP A 57 3.39 2.27 6.42
CA ASP A 57 3.02 0.87 6.52
C ASP A 57 2.56 0.39 5.14
N LEU A 58 3.37 -0.47 4.52
CA LEU A 58 3.10 -1.09 3.23
C LEU A 58 2.68 -2.53 3.47
N LYS A 59 1.54 -2.93 2.92
CA LYS A 59 1.15 -4.34 2.81
C LYS A 59 1.02 -4.74 1.36
N LEU A 60 1.64 -5.84 0.97
CA LEU A 60 1.53 -6.40 -0.38
C LEU A 60 0.82 -7.74 -0.32
N THR A 61 -0.32 -7.86 -1.00
CA THR A 61 -1.12 -9.09 -1.01
C THR A 61 -0.30 -10.24 -1.60
N LEU A 62 -0.26 -11.36 -0.89
CA LEU A 62 0.46 -12.54 -1.35
C LEU A 62 -0.35 -13.28 -2.43
N PRO A 63 0.30 -13.92 -3.41
CA PRO A 63 -0.39 -14.59 -4.52
C PRO A 63 -1.46 -15.58 -4.07
N GLN A 64 -1.20 -16.37 -3.02
CA GLN A 64 -2.14 -17.37 -2.50
C GLN A 64 -3.42 -16.77 -1.89
N ALA A 65 -3.37 -15.52 -1.44
CA ALA A 65 -4.51 -14.82 -0.88
C ALA A 65 -5.13 -13.84 -1.87
N SER A 66 -4.58 -13.74 -3.10
CA SER A 66 -5.01 -12.73 -4.05
C SER A 66 -6.52 -12.79 -4.22
N SER A 67 -7.13 -13.96 -4.43
CA SER A 67 -8.59 -14.12 -4.61
C SER A 67 -9.47 -13.42 -3.57
N ASP A 68 -8.97 -13.25 -2.35
CA ASP A 68 -9.74 -12.77 -1.20
C ASP A 68 -9.61 -11.25 -0.98
N PHE A 69 -8.76 -10.60 -1.77
CA PHE A 69 -8.53 -9.16 -1.70
C PHE A 69 -8.94 -8.47 -3.00
N GLU A 70 -9.55 -7.30 -2.87
CA GLU A 70 -9.80 -6.41 -4.02
C GLU A 70 -8.56 -5.60 -4.40
N TRP A 71 -7.56 -5.55 -3.54
CA TRP A 71 -6.32 -4.80 -3.71
C TRP A 71 -5.08 -5.68 -3.85
N LEU A 72 -4.04 -5.11 -4.45
CA LEU A 72 -2.72 -5.70 -4.66
C LEU A 72 -1.72 -5.16 -3.63
N ALA A 73 -1.81 -3.88 -3.32
CA ALA A 73 -1.04 -3.23 -2.26
C ALA A 73 -1.91 -2.25 -1.46
N GLU A 74 -1.61 -2.14 -0.18
CA GLU A 74 -2.13 -1.15 0.76
C GLU A 74 -0.94 -0.31 1.25
N ILE A 75 -1.06 1.02 1.18
CA ILE A 75 -0.02 1.96 1.60
C ILE A 75 -0.65 2.94 2.58
N THR A 76 -0.24 2.88 3.84
CA THR A 76 -0.58 3.88 4.84
C THR A 76 0.62 4.81 5.04
N VAL A 77 0.40 6.11 4.89
CA VAL A 77 1.35 7.17 5.21
C VAL A 77 0.86 7.87 6.47
N ASP A 78 1.66 7.81 7.52
CA ASP A 78 1.49 8.56 8.76
C ASP A 78 2.67 9.53 8.89
N ASP A 79 2.48 10.76 8.41
CA ASP A 79 3.50 11.82 8.45
C ASP A 79 3.19 12.80 9.58
N THR A 80 3.94 12.67 10.68
CA THR A 80 3.76 13.49 11.88
C THR A 80 4.19 14.95 11.70
N SER A 81 4.99 15.25 10.68
CA SER A 81 5.45 16.62 10.43
C SER A 81 4.40 17.48 9.74
N THR A 82 3.58 16.87 8.88
CA THR A 82 2.43 17.50 8.23
C THR A 82 1.12 17.23 8.98
N GLY A 83 1.10 16.20 9.85
CA GLY A 83 -0.12 15.67 10.47
C GLY A 83 -0.97 14.88 9.49
N GLU A 84 -0.43 14.51 8.33
CA GLU A 84 -1.15 13.79 7.29
C GLU A 84 -1.21 12.30 7.60
N TYR A 85 -2.43 11.78 7.62
CA TYR A 85 -2.71 10.36 7.61
C TYR A 85 -3.43 10.02 6.30
N LYS A 86 -2.77 9.27 5.43
CA LYS A 86 -3.31 8.84 4.14
C LYS A 86 -3.28 7.33 4.05
N HIS A 87 -4.34 6.74 3.51
CA HIS A 87 -4.47 5.29 3.38
C HIS A 87 -4.95 4.92 1.98
N TYR A 88 -4.02 4.41 1.17
CA TYR A 88 -4.21 4.13 -0.24
C TYR A 88 -4.31 2.64 -0.51
N LEU A 89 -5.21 2.25 -1.42
CA LEU A 89 -5.33 0.90 -1.96
C LEU A 89 -5.08 0.93 -3.47
N LEU A 90 -4.13 0.10 -3.93
CA LEU A 90 -3.94 -0.19 -5.35
C LEU A 90 -4.83 -1.38 -5.69
N ARG A 91 -5.96 -1.15 -6.37
CA ARG A 91 -6.92 -2.23 -6.62
C ARG A 91 -6.55 -3.05 -7.84
N LYS A 92 -7.00 -4.30 -7.86
CA LYS A 92 -6.86 -5.19 -9.03
C LYS A 92 -7.54 -4.67 -10.28
N ALA A 93 -8.54 -3.81 -10.12
CA ALA A 93 -9.21 -3.12 -11.22
C ALA A 93 -8.27 -2.16 -11.98
N GLY A 94 -7.10 -1.84 -11.41
CA GLY A 94 -6.07 -1.01 -12.03
C GLY A 94 -6.17 0.47 -11.67
N ASP A 95 -6.92 0.80 -10.63
CA ASP A 95 -7.10 2.13 -10.08
C ASP A 95 -6.58 2.23 -8.64
N ILE A 96 -6.48 3.47 -8.16
CA ILE A 96 -5.96 3.83 -6.85
C ILE A 96 -7.06 4.56 -6.11
N VAL A 97 -7.33 4.14 -4.88
CA VAL A 97 -8.31 4.79 -4.02
C VAL A 97 -7.72 5.15 -2.68
N GLU A 98 -8.19 6.23 -2.08
CA GLU A 98 -7.92 6.64 -0.71
C GLU A 98 -9.11 6.25 0.17
N THR A 99 -8.85 5.64 1.33
CA THR A 99 -9.90 5.09 2.19
C THR A 99 -9.86 5.64 3.61
N TYR A 100 -11.03 6.06 4.11
CA TYR A 100 -11.22 6.55 5.48
C TYR A 100 -12.48 5.98 6.09
N GLY A 101 -12.31 4.94 6.91
CA GLY A 101 -13.45 4.20 7.47
C GLY A 101 -14.32 3.61 6.35
N LYS A 102 -15.51 4.17 6.14
CA LYS A 102 -16.45 3.73 5.09
C LYS A 102 -16.37 4.56 3.80
N GLN A 103 -15.55 5.61 3.77
CA GLN A 103 -15.40 6.47 2.60
C GLN A 103 -14.28 5.93 1.71
N VAL A 104 -14.56 5.88 0.40
CA VAL A 104 -13.63 5.51 -0.65
C VAL A 104 -13.63 6.64 -1.66
N ILE A 105 -12.46 7.19 -1.95
CA ILE A 105 -12.28 8.34 -2.83
C ILE A 105 -11.32 7.93 -3.94
N ASP A 106 -11.71 8.14 -5.19
CA ASP A 106 -10.82 7.87 -6.33
C ASP A 106 -9.65 8.87 -6.31
N VAL A 107 -8.44 8.35 -6.49
CA VAL A 107 -7.21 9.15 -6.50
C VAL A 107 -6.90 9.56 -7.94
N SER A 108 -6.68 10.86 -8.16
CA SER A 108 -6.31 11.36 -9.48
C SER A 108 -4.89 10.91 -9.86
N GLU A 109 -4.57 10.90 -11.16
CA GLU A 109 -3.22 10.55 -11.62
C GLU A 109 -2.14 11.51 -11.06
N ALA A 110 -2.49 12.79 -10.88
CA ALA A 110 -1.58 13.78 -10.28
C ALA A 110 -1.33 13.49 -8.80
N ASP A 111 -2.37 13.16 -8.03
CA ASP A 111 -2.22 12.83 -6.61
C ASP A 111 -1.44 11.51 -6.43
N ALA A 112 -1.72 10.51 -7.28
CA ALA A 112 -0.97 9.26 -7.32
C ALA A 112 0.51 9.48 -7.66
N GLN A 113 0.80 10.42 -8.57
CA GLN A 113 2.18 10.77 -8.91
C GLN A 113 2.87 11.48 -7.73
N GLY A 114 2.17 12.38 -7.05
CA GLY A 114 2.67 13.04 -5.84
C GLY A 114 3.00 12.03 -4.73
N LEU A 115 2.14 11.03 -4.52
CA LEU A 115 2.43 9.92 -3.62
C LEU A 115 3.69 9.16 -4.05
N LEU A 116 3.80 8.76 -5.31
CA LEU A 116 4.97 8.03 -5.82
C LEU A 116 6.27 8.81 -5.61
N ASP A 117 6.25 10.11 -5.90
CA ASP A 117 7.40 10.99 -5.73
C ASP A 117 7.79 11.12 -4.25
N TYR A 118 6.81 11.29 -3.36
CA TYR A 118 7.01 11.27 -1.91
C TYR A 118 7.66 9.95 -1.46
N LEU A 119 7.10 8.80 -1.84
CA LEU A 119 7.61 7.47 -1.47
C LEU A 119 9.04 7.23 -1.96
N ARG A 120 9.40 7.73 -3.15
CA ARG A 120 10.76 7.61 -3.70
C ARG A 120 11.76 8.57 -3.05
N ALA A 121 11.30 9.71 -2.55
CA ALA A 121 12.15 10.69 -1.89
C ALA A 121 12.57 10.25 -0.47
N ILE A 122 11.83 9.32 0.13
CA ILE A 122 12.11 8.81 1.47
C ILE A 122 13.38 7.98 1.42
N LYS A 123 14.43 8.54 2.02
CA LYS A 123 15.66 7.79 2.30
C LYS A 123 15.34 6.81 3.42
N VAL A 124 15.32 5.52 3.11
CA VAL A 124 15.22 4.47 4.11
C VAL A 124 16.38 4.65 5.09
N VAL A 125 16.07 5.09 6.31
CA VAL A 125 17.03 5.06 7.40
C VAL A 125 16.98 3.62 7.91
N ASN A 126 17.84 2.76 7.37
CA ASN A 126 18.03 1.43 7.95
C ASN A 126 18.49 1.64 9.40
N ALA A 127 17.67 1.21 10.35
CA ALA A 127 18.05 1.10 11.75
C ALA A 127 18.94 -0.12 11.97
#